data_AF-A0A6J7LDQ9-F1
#
_entry.id   AF-A0A6J7LDQ9-F1
#
_cell.length_a   1.000
_cell.length_b   1.000
_cell.length_c   1.000
_cell.angle_alpha   90.00
_cell.angle_beta   90.00
_cell.angle_gamma   90.00
#
_symmetry.space_group_name_H-M   'P 1'
#
loop_
_entity.id
_entity.type
_entity.pdbx_description
1 polymer ?
#
loop_
_entity_poly.entity_id
_entity_poly.type
_entity_poly.pdbx_seq_one_letter_code
_entity_poly.pdbx_strand_id
1 'polypeptide(L)'
;MIARTRADRSPPVRRLASDRGNATVEFALVAPLLLAVGLAVLQIALALHIRATITAAAAEGARAAALAGSDLGAGERRTRALLAGNVAGDVIEDITVWREVRDGALVIAVGVDAQLPLLGLLGPTVMHVNGHALAEQQ
;
A
#
# COMPACT_ATOMS: atom_id res chain seq x y z
N MET A 1 75.27 16.83 44.08
CA MET A 1 75.63 16.22 42.79
C MET A 1 74.53 15.22 42.41
N ILE A 2 73.70 15.67 41.46
CA ILE A 2 72.84 14.90 40.54
C ILE A 2 71.72 14.04 41.13
N ALA A 3 70.54 14.66 41.19
CA ALA A 3 69.24 14.03 41.10
C ALA A 3 69.09 13.25 39.78
N ARG A 4 68.43 12.09 39.81
CA ARG A 4 67.74 11.54 38.64
C ARG A 4 66.53 10.71 39.06
N THR A 5 65.40 11.40 39.06
CA THR A 5 64.04 10.91 39.18
C THR A 5 63.78 9.77 38.20
N ARG A 6 63.44 8.60 38.73
CA ARG A 6 63.02 7.44 37.94
C ARG A 6 61.61 7.72 37.45
N ALA A 7 61.46 8.03 36.17
CA ALA A 7 60.17 8.25 35.54
C ALA A 7 59.37 6.94 35.54
N ASP A 8 58.34 6.88 36.36
CA ASP A 8 57.25 5.91 36.27
C ASP A 8 56.55 6.11 34.92
N ARG A 9 56.66 5.12 34.04
CA ARG A 9 55.95 5.08 32.76
C ARG A 9 54.82 4.06 32.87
N SER A 10 53.71 4.49 33.45
CA SER A 10 52.44 3.77 33.33
C SER A 10 51.97 3.80 31.87
N PRO A 11 51.54 2.68 31.28
CA PRO A 11 51.09 2.65 29.89
C PRO A 11 49.81 3.48 29.71
N PRO A 12 49.63 4.18 28.57
CA PRO A 12 48.41 4.91 28.31
C PRO A 12 47.24 3.92 28.20
N VAL A 13 46.28 4.03 29.11
CA VAL A 13 44.99 3.34 29.02
C VAL A 13 44.29 3.82 27.75
N ARG A 14 44.39 3.03 26.68
CA ARG A 14 43.74 3.27 25.39
C ARG A 14 42.23 3.22 25.63
N ARG A 15 41.58 4.39 25.64
CA ARG A 15 40.14 4.51 25.85
C ARG A 15 39.41 3.76 24.74
N LEU A 16 38.80 2.62 25.06
CA LEU A 16 37.80 1.89 24.25
C LEU A 16 36.48 2.68 24.08
N ALA A 17 36.52 4.01 24.21
CA ALA A 17 35.35 4.88 24.17
C ALA A 17 34.97 5.29 22.73
N SER A 18 35.84 5.05 21.74
CA SER A 18 35.63 5.47 20.35
C SER A 18 34.66 4.57 19.57
N ASP A 19 34.71 3.25 19.78
CA ASP A 19 33.88 2.31 19.00
C ASP A 19 32.39 2.37 19.35
N ARG A 20 32.04 2.63 20.62
CA ARG A 20 30.64 2.79 21.05
C ARG A 20 29.98 4.05 20.47
N GLY A 21 30.73 5.14 20.32
CA GLY A 21 30.24 6.36 19.67
C GLY A 21 30.05 6.16 18.17
N ASN A 22 31.01 5.49 17.50
CA ASN A 22 30.93 5.18 16.08
C ASN A 22 29.73 4.27 15.76
N ALA A 23 29.53 3.20 16.52
CA ALA A 23 28.40 2.29 16.33
C ALA A 23 27.04 2.98 16.49
N THR A 24 26.92 3.94 17.42
CA THR A 24 25.69 4.71 17.62
C THR A 24 25.39 5.62 16.43
N VAL A 25 26.42 6.28 15.86
CA VAL A 25 26.28 7.15 14.69
C VAL A 25 25.97 6.35 13.43
N GLU A 26 26.66 5.24 13.21
CA GLU A 26 26.38 4.33 12.09
C GLU A 26 24.94 3.84 12.13
N PHE A 27 24.46 3.39 13.30
CA PHE A 27 23.07 3.00 13.47
C PHE A 27 22.09 4.16 13.20
N ALA A 28 22.40 5.36 13.70
CA ALA A 28 21.54 6.54 13.47
C ALA A 28 21.46 6.95 11.99
N LEU A 29 22.47 6.64 11.18
CA LEU A 29 22.44 6.89 9.73
C LEU A 29 21.73 5.77 8.96
N VAL A 30 21.91 4.51 9.36
CA VAL A 30 21.38 3.35 8.65
C VAL A 30 19.92 3.07 9.01
N ALA A 31 19.54 3.18 10.29
CA ALA A 31 18.21 2.82 10.75
C ALA A 31 17.07 3.65 10.09
N PRO A 32 17.17 4.98 9.93
CA PRO A 32 16.14 5.76 9.23
C PRO A 32 16.04 5.38 7.75
N LEU A 33 17.17 5.09 7.09
CA LEU A 33 17.19 4.65 5.70
C LEU A 33 16.49 3.30 5.54
N LEU A 34 16.82 2.33 6.40
CA LEU A 34 16.17 1.02 6.40
C LEU A 34 14.67 1.13 6.73
N LEU A 35 14.30 2.00 7.67
CA LEU A 35 12.89 2.26 7.98
C LEU A 35 12.16 2.87 6.79
N ALA A 36 12.76 3.84 6.10
CA ALA A 36 12.19 4.46 4.90
C ALA A 36 11.97 3.44 3.78
N VAL A 37 12.95 2.56 3.54
CA VAL A 37 12.80 1.45 2.56
C VAL A 37 11.70 0.48 2.99
N GLY A 38 11.66 0.10 4.26
CA GLY A 38 10.63 -0.79 4.80
C GLY A 38 9.22 -0.20 4.64
N LEU A 39 9.05 1.09 4.94
CA LEU A 39 7.79 1.81 4.74
C LEU A 39 7.42 1.91 3.26
N ALA A 40 8.38 2.18 2.37
CA ALA A 40 8.12 2.23 0.93
C ALA A 40 7.61 0.88 0.40
N VAL A 41 8.23 -0.23 0.81
CA VAL A 41 7.78 -1.58 0.44
C VAL A 41 6.38 -1.85 1.00
N LEU A 42 6.13 -1.49 2.26
CA LEU A 42 4.80 -1.67 2.88
C LEU A 42 3.72 -0.86 2.15
N GLN A 43 4.01 0.37 1.74
CA GLN A 43 3.09 1.22 0.97
C GLN A 43 2.77 0.60 -0.39
N ILE A 44 3.77 0.10 -1.11
CA ILE A 44 3.56 -0.57 -2.40
C ILE A 44 2.71 -1.83 -2.22
N ALA A 45 3.02 -2.64 -1.21
CA ALA A 45 2.25 -3.85 -0.89
C ALA A 45 0.78 -3.53 -0.56
N LEU A 46 0.54 -2.47 0.23
CA LEU A 46 -0.80 -2.01 0.56
C LEU A 46 -1.57 -1.54 -0.69
N ALA A 47 -0.95 -0.73 -1.54
CA ALA A 47 -1.57 -0.24 -2.78
C ALA A 47 -1.96 -1.41 -3.71
N LEU A 48 -1.07 -2.39 -3.87
CA LEU A 48 -1.36 -3.59 -4.65
C LEU A 48 -2.47 -4.44 -4.03
N HIS A 49 -2.49 -4.58 -2.70
CA HIS A 49 -3.54 -5.29 -1.99
C HIS A 49 -4.91 -4.66 -2.20
N ILE A 50 -5.02 -3.33 -2.02
CA ILE A 50 -6.27 -2.59 -2.21
C ILE A 50 -6.74 -2.74 -3.67
N ARG A 51 -5.83 -2.54 -4.64
CA ARG A 51 -6.16 -2.69 -6.06
C ARG A 51 -6.69 -4.08 -6.38
N ALA A 52 -6.05 -5.13 -5.86
CA ALA A 52 -6.47 -6.51 -6.08
C ALA A 52 -7.86 -6.76 -5.47
N THR A 53 -8.10 -6.33 -4.23
CA THR A 53 -9.38 -6.48 -3.55
C THR A 53 -10.51 -5.75 -4.27
N ILE A 54 -10.30 -4.49 -4.67
CA ILE A 54 -11.28 -3.71 -5.43
C ILE A 54 -11.56 -4.35 -6.78
N THR A 55 -10.54 -4.78 -7.51
CA THR A 55 -10.71 -5.44 -8.82
C THR A 55 -11.55 -6.71 -8.69
N ALA A 56 -11.31 -7.51 -7.66
CA ALA A 56 -12.08 -8.73 -7.42
C ALA A 56 -13.55 -8.41 -7.08
N ALA A 57 -13.81 -7.40 -6.24
CA ALA A 57 -15.16 -6.98 -5.89
C ALA A 57 -15.92 -6.34 -7.07
N ALA A 58 -15.23 -5.58 -7.92
CA ALA A 58 -15.79 -5.01 -9.14
C ALA A 58 -16.17 -6.09 -10.15
N ALA A 59 -15.30 -7.09 -10.37
CA ALA A 59 -15.60 -8.23 -11.23
C ALA A 59 -16.82 -9.03 -10.73
N GLU A 60 -16.94 -9.24 -9.42
CA GLU A 60 -18.08 -9.94 -8.82
C GLU A 60 -19.38 -9.11 -8.89
N GLY A 61 -19.30 -7.79 -8.72
CA GLY A 61 -20.44 -6.89 -8.93
C GLY A 61 -20.89 -6.85 -10.39
N ALA A 62 -19.94 -6.83 -11.32
CA ALA A 62 -20.24 -6.89 -12.75
C ALA A 62 -20.96 -8.19 -13.10
N ARG A 63 -20.51 -9.34 -12.55
CA ARG A 63 -21.20 -10.62 -12.69
C ARG A 63 -22.61 -10.59 -12.13
N ALA A 64 -22.80 -10.00 -10.95
CA ALA A 64 -24.12 -9.89 -10.34
C ALA A 64 -25.09 -9.05 -11.18
N ALA A 65 -24.63 -7.93 -11.75
CA ALA A 65 -25.44 -7.07 -12.62
C ALA A 65 -25.67 -7.66 -14.02
N ALA A 66 -24.83 -8.60 -14.46
CA ALA A 66 -24.96 -9.29 -15.74
C ALA A 66 -25.98 -10.43 -15.74
N LEU A 67 -26.49 -10.84 -14.57
CA LEU A 67 -27.52 -11.89 -14.45
C LEU A 67 -28.85 -11.44 -15.06
N ALA A 68 -29.55 -12.38 -15.69
CA ALA A 68 -30.85 -12.14 -16.30
C ALA A 68 -31.87 -11.59 -15.28
N GLY A 69 -32.52 -10.47 -15.63
CA GLY A 69 -33.48 -9.77 -14.75
C GLY A 69 -32.85 -8.90 -13.66
N SER A 70 -31.52 -8.83 -13.59
CA SER A 70 -30.83 -7.91 -12.68
C SER A 70 -30.77 -6.49 -13.23
N ASP A 71 -30.66 -5.51 -12.33
CA ASP A 71 -30.36 -4.11 -12.64
C ASP A 71 -28.89 -3.77 -12.35
N LEU A 72 -28.46 -2.58 -12.77
CA LEU A 72 -27.11 -2.07 -12.48
C LEU A 72 -26.91 -1.84 -10.98
N GLY A 73 -27.98 -1.50 -10.25
CA GLY A 73 -27.95 -1.30 -8.81
C GLY A 73 -27.59 -2.57 -8.03
N ALA A 74 -27.90 -3.75 -8.56
CA ALA A 74 -27.48 -5.02 -7.97
C ALA A 74 -25.97 -5.19 -7.97
N GLY A 75 -25.30 -4.76 -9.04
CA GLY A 75 -23.83 -4.76 -9.12
C GLY A 75 -23.22 -3.83 -8.08
N GLU A 76 -23.74 -2.61 -7.96
CA GLU A 76 -23.27 -1.63 -6.97
C GLU A 76 -23.44 -2.15 -5.54
N ARG A 77 -24.63 -2.66 -5.19
CA ARG A 77 -24.91 -3.24 -3.87
C ARG A 77 -23.97 -4.42 -3.57
N ARG A 78 -23.72 -5.28 -4.55
CA ARG A 78 -22.84 -6.44 -4.40
C ARG A 78 -21.39 -6.03 -4.18
N THR A 79 -20.87 -5.10 -4.98
CA THR A 79 -19.51 -4.57 -4.82
C THR A 79 -19.35 -3.89 -3.46
N ARG A 80 -20.30 -3.03 -3.06
CA ARG A 80 -20.28 -2.37 -1.75
C ARG A 80 -20.32 -3.39 -0.60
N ALA A 81 -21.13 -4.44 -0.70
CA ALA A 81 -21.21 -5.48 0.33
C ALA A 81 -19.92 -6.29 0.47
N LEU A 82 -19.19 -6.53 -0.62
CA LEU A 82 -17.90 -7.25 -0.58
C LEU A 82 -16.76 -6.41 -0.02
N LEU A 83 -16.83 -5.09 -0.21
CA LEU A 83 -15.83 -4.15 0.30
C LEU A 83 -16.14 -3.69 1.73
N ALA A 84 -17.36 -3.91 2.21
CA ALA A 84 -17.75 -3.60 3.58
C ALA A 84 -16.88 -4.38 4.59
N GLY A 85 -16.28 -3.65 5.54
CA GLY A 85 -15.42 -4.22 6.57
C GLY A 85 -14.02 -4.62 6.10
N ASN A 86 -13.65 -4.33 4.85
CA ASN A 86 -12.28 -4.42 4.36
C ASN A 86 -11.60 -3.04 4.47
N VAL A 87 -10.29 -3.00 4.72
CA VAL A 87 -9.49 -1.75 4.65
C VAL A 87 -9.64 -1.07 3.29
N ALA A 88 -9.82 -1.85 2.21
CA ALA A 88 -10.12 -1.32 0.88
C ALA A 88 -11.48 -0.61 0.79
N GLY A 89 -12.41 -0.86 1.71
CA GLY A 89 -13.71 -0.18 1.79
C GLY A 89 -13.61 1.23 2.34
N ASP A 90 -12.71 1.46 3.30
CA ASP A 90 -12.52 2.77 3.96
C ASP A 90 -11.92 3.83 3.03
N VAL A 91 -11.35 3.39 1.90
CA VAL A 91 -10.68 4.24 0.91
C VAL A 91 -11.54 4.51 -0.32
N ILE A 92 -12.77 3.99 -0.40
CA ILE A 92 -13.64 4.15 -1.58
C ILE A 92 -14.31 5.52 -1.55
N GLU A 93 -14.24 6.23 -2.67
CA GLU A 93 -14.99 7.45 -2.90
C GLU A 93 -16.29 7.18 -3.63
N ASP A 94 -16.22 6.41 -4.71
CA ASP A 94 -17.37 6.16 -5.57
C ASP A 94 -17.35 4.76 -6.19
N ILE A 95 -18.55 4.26 -6.50
CA ILE A 95 -18.77 3.01 -7.23
C ILE A 95 -19.79 3.31 -8.32
N THR A 96 -19.36 3.25 -9.57
CA THR A 96 -20.23 3.45 -10.73
C THR A 96 -20.38 2.15 -11.52
N VAL A 97 -21.61 1.84 -11.96
CA VAL A 97 -21.91 0.65 -12.77
C VAL A 97 -22.57 1.07 -14.07
N TRP A 98 -22.06 0.60 -15.21
CA TRP A 98 -22.59 0.93 -16.52
C TRP A 98 -22.60 -0.27 -17.46
N ARG A 99 -23.33 -0.13 -18.57
CA ARG A 99 -23.32 -1.09 -19.68
C ARG A 99 -22.42 -0.54 -20.78
N GLU A 100 -21.60 -1.40 -21.37
CA GLU A 100 -20.81 -1.08 -22.54
C GLU A 100 -20.84 -2.23 -23.54
N VAL A 101 -20.61 -1.93 -24.81
CA VAL A 101 -20.43 -2.97 -25.84
C VAL A 101 -18.93 -3.11 -26.10
N ARG A 102 -18.40 -4.32 -25.88
CA ARG A 102 -17.01 -4.67 -26.23
C ARG A 102 -17.00 -5.82 -27.21
N ASP A 103 -16.28 -5.65 -28.31
CA ASP A 103 -16.13 -6.65 -29.36
C ASP A 103 -17.47 -7.23 -29.85
N GLY A 104 -18.51 -6.38 -29.90
CA GLY A 104 -19.87 -6.74 -30.30
C GLY A 104 -20.72 -7.42 -29.22
N ALA A 105 -20.17 -7.70 -28.04
CA ALA A 105 -20.91 -8.27 -26.90
C ALA A 105 -21.31 -7.17 -25.90
N LEU A 106 -22.52 -7.27 -25.36
CA LEU A 106 -22.93 -6.45 -24.22
C LEU A 106 -22.17 -6.89 -22.97
N VAL A 107 -21.57 -5.95 -22.25
CA VAL A 107 -20.75 -6.17 -21.06
C VAL A 107 -21.23 -5.22 -19.97
N ILE A 108 -21.28 -5.70 -18.73
CA ILE A 108 -21.45 -4.85 -17.56
C ILE A 108 -20.08 -4.51 -17.00
N ALA A 109 -19.85 -3.22 -16.75
CA ALA A 109 -18.63 -2.72 -16.14
C ALA A 109 -18.96 -2.08 -14.79
N VAL A 110 -18.07 -2.32 -13.82
CA VAL A 110 -18.07 -1.68 -12.51
C VAL A 110 -16.76 -0.94 -12.34
N GLY A 111 -16.84 0.37 -12.19
CA GLY A 111 -15.72 1.25 -11.84
C GLY A 111 -15.77 1.60 -10.36
N VAL A 112 -14.61 1.62 -9.73
CA VAL A 112 -14.45 2.01 -8.33
C VAL A 112 -13.31 3.01 -8.22
N ASP A 113 -13.61 4.14 -7.60
CA ASP A 113 -12.65 5.19 -7.32
C ASP A 113 -12.25 5.13 -5.85
N ALA A 114 -10.94 5.10 -5.60
CA ALA A 114 -10.38 4.99 -4.26
C ALA A 114 -9.26 5.99 -4.00
N GLN A 115 -9.20 6.50 -2.78
CA GLN A 115 -8.21 7.46 -2.29
C GLN A 115 -7.18 6.73 -1.41
N LEU A 116 -5.98 6.49 -1.94
CA LEU A 116 -4.96 5.72 -1.21
C LEU A 116 -4.33 6.57 -0.08
N PRO A 117 -4.33 6.08 1.18
CA PRO A 117 -3.73 6.78 2.31
C PRO A 117 -2.21 6.54 2.34
N LEU A 118 -1.47 7.15 1.41
CA LEU A 118 -0.02 7.07 1.39
C LEU A 118 0.58 8.02 2.45
N LEU A 119 1.59 7.54 3.19
CA LEU A 119 2.29 8.35 4.20
C LEU A 119 3.42 9.17 3.53
N GLY A 120 3.57 10.45 3.89
CA GLY A 120 4.73 11.29 3.52
C GLY A 120 4.57 12.14 2.26
N LEU A 121 5.66 12.32 1.50
CA LEU A 121 5.78 13.24 0.34
C LEU A 121 4.87 12.94 -0.85
N LEU A 122 4.20 11.79 -0.86
CA LEU A 122 3.39 11.30 -1.99
C LEU A 122 1.91 11.71 -1.91
N GLY A 123 1.42 12.15 -0.75
CA GLY A 123 0.05 12.63 -0.56
C GLY A 123 -1.05 11.59 -0.85
N PRO A 124 -2.33 11.91 -0.60
CA PRO A 124 -3.44 11.07 -1.04
C PRO A 124 -3.49 11.03 -2.57
N THR A 125 -3.39 9.82 -3.13
CA THR A 125 -3.43 9.61 -4.59
C THR A 125 -4.72 8.90 -4.97
N VAL A 126 -5.42 9.44 -5.97
CA VAL A 126 -6.62 8.84 -6.55
C VAL A 126 -6.23 7.63 -7.38
N MET A 127 -6.93 6.51 -7.16
CA MET A 127 -6.76 5.26 -7.89
C MET A 127 -8.11 4.85 -8.50
N HIS A 128 -8.16 4.82 -9.82
CA HIS A 128 -9.31 4.32 -10.58
C HIS A 128 -9.10 2.83 -10.91
N VAL A 129 -10.08 2.00 -10.59
CA VAL A 129 -10.05 0.55 -10.86
C VAL A 129 -11.34 0.11 -11.54
N ASN A 130 -11.21 -0.65 -12.63
CA ASN A 130 -12.36 -1.15 -13.41
C ASN A 130 -12.40 -2.69 -13.39
N GLY A 131 -13.59 -3.27 -13.18
CA GLY A 131 -13.89 -4.69 -13.35
C GLY A 131 -14.99 -4.89 -14.40
N HIS A 132 -14.87 -5.90 -15.26
CA HIS A 132 -15.82 -6.16 -16.36
C HIS A 132 -16.37 -7.60 -16.31
N ALA A 133 -17.62 -7.78 -16.73
CA ALA A 133 -18.23 -9.10 -16.93
C ALA A 133 -19.18 -9.10 -18.15
N LEU A 134 -19.14 -10.17 -18.94
CA LEU A 134 -20.02 -10.35 -20.10
C LEU A 134 -21.48 -10.42 -19.65
N ALA A 135 -22.37 -9.70 -20.34
CA ALA A 135 -23.81 -9.77 -20.09
C ALA A 135 -24.38 -11.04 -20.73
N GLU A 136 -25.12 -11.83 -19.97
CA GLU A 136 -25.77 -13.02 -20.49
C GLU A 136 -27.00 -12.59 -21.32
N GLN A 137 -26.93 -12.75 -22.64
CA GLN A 137 -28.06 -12.49 -23.54
C GLN A 137 -28.74 -13.82 -23.89
N GLN A 138 -29.98 -13.99 -23.44
CA GLN A 138 -30.89 -15.03 -23.94
C GLN A 138 -31.69 -14.49 -25.12
#